data_AF-A0A1I0XJH4-F1
#
_entry.id   AF-A0A1I0XJH4-F1
#
_cell.length_a   1.000
_cell.length_b   1.000
_cell.length_c   1.000
_cell.angle_alpha   90.00
_cell.angle_beta   90.00
_cell.angle_gamma   90.00
#
_symmetry.space_group_name_H-M   'P 1'
#
loop_
_entity.id
_entity.type
_entity.pdbx_description
1 polymer ?
#
loop_
_entity_poly.entity_id
_entity_poly.type
_entity_poly.pdbx_seq_one_letter_code
_entity_poly.pdbx_strand_id
1 'polypeptide(L)'
;MRSEISIDDIVNGISERCTGLKDLLKSLDPIVLAQLRESKKKEDRILKRYNHMKRVALISKEIIFELEKIGYKFSQDEIKATILGAYVHDIKKFHNDNSHSYLGAEFIKSDEKVGKILGSYKDLVSDIVMYHKEGEKKKKGNMKVINEKNSMRRIEIRIVQDADKISSIYKENKNIEEEMFSILNGRGLNFKESKKYLRLKVCSMLDK
;
A
#
# COMPACT_ATOMS: atom_id res chain seq x y z
N MET A 1 -7.60 21.47 8.57
CA MET A 1 -7.60 20.73 7.29
C MET A 1 -6.39 19.81 7.34
N ARG A 2 -6.52 18.49 7.18
CA ARG A 2 -5.37 17.57 7.26
C ARG A 2 -4.46 17.76 6.04
N SER A 3 -3.14 17.77 6.21
CA SER A 3 -2.21 18.00 5.09
C SER A 3 -2.34 16.94 4.00
N GLU A 4 -2.02 17.37 2.78
CA GLU A 4 -1.87 16.47 1.66
C GLU A 4 -0.51 15.78 1.74
N ILE A 5 -0.51 14.45 1.68
CA ILE A 5 0.72 13.66 1.66
C ILE A 5 1.38 13.82 0.29
N SER A 6 2.64 14.23 0.26
CA SER A 6 3.43 14.34 -0.96
C SER A 6 4.18 13.05 -1.29
N ILE A 7 4.65 12.90 -2.53
CA ILE A 7 5.56 11.81 -2.90
C ILE A 7 6.87 11.91 -2.10
N ASP A 8 7.30 13.13 -1.76
CA ASP A 8 8.50 13.35 -0.96
C ASP A 8 8.38 12.78 0.46
N ASP A 9 7.20 12.89 1.08
CA ASP A 9 6.93 12.25 2.37
C ASP A 9 7.04 10.73 2.29
N ILE A 10 6.58 10.14 1.18
CA ILE A 10 6.67 8.70 0.92
C ILE A 10 8.14 8.29 0.85
N VAL A 11 8.97 8.97 0.05
CA VAL A 11 10.38 8.54 -0.16
C VAL A 11 11.37 9.04 0.89
N ASN A 12 10.95 9.94 1.78
CA ASN A 12 11.82 10.45 2.84
C ASN A 12 12.33 9.32 3.74
N GLY A 13 13.63 9.33 4.02
CA GLY A 13 14.31 8.30 4.81
C GLY A 13 14.57 6.98 4.07
N ILE A 14 14.19 6.85 2.78
CA ILE A 14 14.46 5.64 1.99
C ILE A 14 15.06 5.91 0.60
N SER A 15 15.17 7.18 0.19
CA SER A 15 15.63 7.58 -1.15
C SER A 15 17.00 7.01 -1.54
N GLU A 16 17.96 7.00 -0.60
CA GLU A 16 19.31 6.47 -0.85
C GLU A 16 19.32 4.94 -1.00
N ARG A 17 18.44 4.26 -0.27
CA ARG A 17 18.32 2.80 -0.32
C ARG A 17 17.47 2.32 -1.49
N CYS A 18 16.45 3.09 -1.88
CA CYS A 18 15.52 2.75 -2.95
C CYS A 18 15.62 3.77 -4.09
N THR A 19 16.79 3.84 -4.71
CA THR A 19 17.07 4.74 -5.83
C THR A 19 16.03 4.58 -6.95
N GLY A 20 15.60 5.70 -7.54
CA GLY A 20 14.57 5.72 -8.59
C GLY A 20 13.12 5.52 -8.12
N LEU A 21 12.86 5.19 -6.84
CA LEU A 21 11.48 5.03 -6.34
C LEU A 21 10.65 6.31 -6.51
N LYS A 22 11.24 7.48 -6.27
CA LYS A 22 10.59 8.78 -6.46
C LYS A 22 10.12 8.98 -7.90
N ASP A 23 10.96 8.61 -8.87
CA ASP A 23 10.66 8.79 -10.29
C ASP A 23 9.60 7.78 -10.76
N LEU A 24 9.62 6.56 -10.23
CA LEU A 24 8.57 5.57 -10.46
C LEU A 24 7.22 6.07 -9.93
N LEU A 25 7.17 6.58 -8.69
CA LEU A 25 5.95 7.14 -8.11
C LEU A 25 5.43 8.33 -8.92
N LYS A 26 6.31 9.25 -9.32
CA LYS A 26 5.96 10.40 -10.18
C LYS A 26 5.44 9.97 -11.54
N SER A 27 5.98 8.89 -12.11
CA SER A 27 5.55 8.37 -13.41
C SER A 27 4.19 7.67 -13.34
N LEU A 28 3.90 6.99 -12.22
CA LEU A 28 2.58 6.38 -11.98
C LEU A 28 1.50 7.40 -11.65
N ASP A 29 1.89 8.55 -11.09
CA ASP A 29 0.99 9.59 -10.60
C ASP A 29 -0.11 10.03 -11.59
N PRO A 30 0.22 10.45 -12.82
CA PRO A 30 -0.78 10.82 -13.82
C PRO A 30 -1.67 9.63 -14.23
N ILE A 31 -1.14 8.40 -14.22
CA ILE A 31 -1.91 7.20 -14.56
C ILE A 31 -2.95 6.92 -13.48
N VAL A 32 -2.56 6.92 -12.21
CA VAL A 32 -3.48 6.70 -11.08
C VAL A 32 -4.62 7.71 -11.11
N LEU A 33 -4.31 9.00 -11.26
CA LEU A 33 -5.34 10.04 -11.33
C LEU A 33 -6.27 9.88 -12.53
N ALA A 34 -5.72 9.56 -13.72
CA ALA A 34 -6.53 9.30 -14.91
C ALA A 34 -7.49 8.13 -14.68
N GLN A 35 -6.99 7.02 -14.13
CA GLN A 35 -7.80 5.84 -13.83
C GLN A 35 -8.92 6.13 -12.84
N LEU A 36 -8.65 6.88 -11.76
CA LEU A 36 -9.71 7.28 -10.83
C LEU A 36 -10.75 8.20 -11.50
N ARG A 37 -10.33 9.09 -12.41
CA ARG A 37 -11.20 10.04 -13.14
C ARG A 37 -12.09 9.39 -14.20
N GLU A 38 -11.72 8.24 -14.77
CA GLU A 38 -12.55 7.48 -15.72
C GLU A 38 -13.97 7.19 -15.19
N SER A 39 -14.11 7.07 -13.87
CA SER A 39 -15.35 6.73 -13.19
C SER A 39 -16.41 7.85 -13.10
N LYS A 40 -16.10 9.06 -13.60
CA LYS A 40 -16.97 10.25 -13.55
C LYS A 40 -17.47 10.60 -12.13
N LYS A 41 -16.74 10.20 -11.08
CA LYS A 41 -17.02 10.64 -9.70
C LYS A 41 -16.62 12.12 -9.53
N LYS A 42 -17.19 12.78 -8.52
CA LYS A 42 -16.81 14.15 -8.15
C LYS A 42 -15.31 14.23 -7.81
N GLU A 43 -14.65 15.32 -8.21
CA GLU A 43 -13.20 15.51 -8.03
C GLU A 43 -12.78 15.36 -6.56
N ASP A 44 -13.53 15.90 -5.60
CA ASP A 44 -13.25 15.71 -4.17
C ASP A 44 -13.19 14.24 -3.74
N ARG A 45 -14.03 13.38 -4.33
CA ARG A 45 -14.04 11.94 -4.02
C ARG A 45 -12.83 11.25 -4.64
N ILE A 46 -12.39 11.71 -5.81
CA ILE A 46 -11.19 11.25 -6.50
C ILE A 46 -9.95 11.62 -5.68
N LEU A 47 -9.79 12.90 -5.34
CA LEU A 47 -8.66 13.38 -4.54
C LEU A 47 -8.62 12.73 -3.16
N LYS A 48 -9.76 12.50 -2.51
CA LYS A 48 -9.81 11.74 -1.24
C LYS A 48 -9.29 10.32 -1.38
N ARG A 49 -9.59 9.62 -2.48
CA ARG A 49 -9.12 8.24 -2.72
C ARG A 49 -7.65 8.21 -3.12
N TYR A 50 -7.24 9.14 -3.96
CA TYR A 50 -5.84 9.31 -4.35
C TYR A 50 -4.96 9.60 -3.12
N ASN A 51 -5.38 10.54 -2.25
CA ASN A 51 -4.68 10.82 -0.99
C ASN A 51 -4.73 9.65 0.00
N HIS A 52 -5.76 8.81 -0.04
CA HIS A 52 -5.78 7.54 0.71
C HIS A 52 -4.67 6.60 0.22
N MET A 53 -4.51 6.42 -1.08
CA MET A 53 -3.47 5.57 -1.66
C MET A 53 -2.05 6.04 -1.29
N LYS A 54 -1.80 7.36 -1.33
CA LYS A 54 -0.55 7.95 -0.83
C LYS A 54 -0.30 7.64 0.65
N ARG A 55 -1.34 7.75 1.48
CA ARG A 55 -1.28 7.43 2.91
C ARG A 55 -0.93 5.97 3.17
N VAL A 56 -1.54 5.06 2.41
CA VAL A 56 -1.26 3.61 2.51
C VAL A 56 0.19 3.31 2.12
N ALA A 57 0.71 3.94 1.06
CA ALA A 57 2.13 3.81 0.68
C ALA A 57 3.09 4.30 1.77
N LEU A 58 2.79 5.46 2.36
CA LEU A 58 3.54 6.02 3.48
C LEU A 58 3.54 5.10 4.70
N ILE A 59 2.37 4.64 5.13
CA ILE A 59 2.24 3.72 6.28
C ILE A 59 2.94 2.39 5.99
N SER A 60 2.84 1.86 4.76
CA SER A 60 3.52 0.62 4.37
C SER A 60 5.03 0.71 4.54
N LYS A 61 5.65 1.83 4.14
CA LYS A 61 7.07 2.10 4.39
C LYS A 61 7.41 2.06 5.89
N GLU A 62 6.61 2.74 6.72
CA GLU A 62 6.89 2.79 8.16
C GLU A 62 6.75 1.41 8.82
N ILE A 63 5.78 0.60 8.39
CA ILE A 63 5.66 -0.79 8.85
C ILE A 63 6.91 -1.60 8.46
N ILE A 64 7.42 -1.44 7.23
CA ILE A 64 8.68 -2.10 6.80
C ILE A 64 9.82 -1.74 7.75
N PHE A 65 10.04 -0.45 8.03
CA PHE A 65 11.12 -0.02 8.92
C PHE A 65 11.00 -0.56 10.34
N GLU A 66 9.78 -0.67 10.88
CA GLU A 66 9.59 -1.30 12.18
C GLU A 66 9.84 -2.80 12.17
N LEU A 67 9.48 -3.50 11.09
CA LEU A 67 9.79 -4.91 10.93
C LEU A 67 11.31 -5.14 10.86
N GLU A 68 12.04 -4.23 10.22
CA GLU A 68 13.51 -4.34 10.15
C GLU A 68 14.20 -4.18 11.50
N LYS A 69 13.68 -3.30 12.38
CA LYS A 69 14.19 -3.15 13.74
C LYS A 69 14.08 -4.42 14.59
N ILE A 70 13.13 -5.30 14.27
CA ILE A 70 12.94 -6.57 14.97
C ILE A 70 13.50 -7.78 14.19
N GLY A 71 14.35 -7.53 13.18
CA GLY A 71 15.18 -8.55 12.53
C GLY A 71 14.70 -9.04 11.17
N TYR A 72 13.58 -8.52 10.63
CA TYR A 72 13.23 -8.80 9.23
C TYR A 72 14.23 -8.10 8.29
N LYS A 73 14.47 -8.69 7.12
CA LYS A 73 15.35 -8.10 6.10
C LYS A 73 14.58 -8.04 4.79
N PHE A 74 14.41 -6.83 4.26
CA PHE A 74 13.83 -6.60 2.94
C PHE A 74 14.93 -6.17 1.96
N SER A 75 14.96 -6.78 0.80
CA SER A 75 15.73 -6.28 -0.35
C SER A 75 15.18 -4.94 -0.82
N GLN A 76 15.98 -4.19 -1.57
CA GLN A 76 15.53 -2.92 -2.15
C GLN A 76 14.31 -3.12 -3.07
N ASP A 77 14.28 -4.25 -3.80
CA ASP A 77 13.21 -4.58 -4.74
C ASP A 77 11.89 -4.90 -4.03
N GLU A 78 11.94 -5.65 -2.92
CA GLU A 78 10.75 -5.94 -2.10
C GLU A 78 10.16 -4.65 -1.51
N ILE A 79 11.00 -3.72 -1.06
CA ILE A 79 10.53 -2.44 -0.52
C ILE A 79 9.89 -1.59 -1.61
N LYS A 80 10.56 -1.44 -2.77
CA LYS A 80 10.01 -0.70 -3.92
C LYS A 80 8.68 -1.29 -4.35
N ALA A 81 8.61 -2.61 -4.56
CA ALA A 81 7.38 -3.28 -4.98
C ALA A 81 6.26 -3.11 -3.95
N THR A 82 6.56 -3.21 -2.65
CA THR A 82 5.58 -3.00 -1.59
C THR A 82 5.01 -1.58 -1.59
N ILE A 83 5.88 -0.57 -1.69
CA ILE A 83 5.45 0.84 -1.70
C ILE A 83 4.68 1.16 -2.99
N LEU A 84 5.15 0.69 -4.16
CA LEU A 84 4.46 0.87 -5.44
C LEU A 84 3.09 0.18 -5.43
N GLY A 85 3.02 -1.07 -4.95
CA GLY A 85 1.78 -1.82 -4.79
C GLY A 85 0.78 -1.12 -3.87
N ALA A 86 1.25 -0.60 -2.73
CA ALA A 86 0.46 0.23 -1.84
C ALA A 86 -0.02 1.53 -2.53
N TYR A 87 0.83 2.16 -3.34
CA TYR A 87 0.50 3.39 -4.06
C TYR A 87 -0.59 3.20 -5.11
N VAL A 88 -0.71 2.00 -5.69
CA VAL A 88 -1.67 1.72 -6.78
C VAL A 88 -2.78 0.73 -6.40
N HIS A 89 -2.87 0.31 -5.12
CA HIS A 89 -3.79 -0.77 -4.69
C HIS A 89 -5.26 -0.54 -5.05
N ASP A 90 -5.68 0.73 -5.10
CA ASP A 90 -7.06 1.15 -5.34
C ASP A 90 -7.23 1.83 -6.71
N ILE A 91 -6.32 1.60 -7.67
CA ILE A 91 -6.29 2.29 -8.97
C ILE A 91 -7.60 2.14 -9.78
N LYS A 92 -8.34 1.05 -9.60
CA LYS A 92 -9.66 0.78 -10.21
C LYS A 92 -10.84 0.91 -9.24
N LYS A 93 -10.67 1.61 -8.10
CA LYS A 93 -11.64 1.63 -7.00
C LYS A 93 -13.06 1.97 -7.43
N PHE A 94 -13.22 2.91 -8.35
CA PHE A 94 -14.54 3.42 -8.73
C PHE A 94 -15.16 2.73 -9.95
N HIS A 95 -14.46 1.80 -10.61
CA HIS A 95 -15.01 1.02 -11.72
C HIS A 95 -15.95 -0.06 -11.19
N ASN A 96 -15.54 -0.78 -10.14
CA ASN A 96 -16.39 -1.77 -9.46
C ASN A 96 -15.90 -2.00 -8.03
N ASP A 97 -16.71 -1.61 -7.04
CA ASP A 97 -16.34 -1.72 -5.62
C ASP A 97 -16.07 -3.17 -5.17
N ASN A 98 -16.65 -4.17 -5.84
CA ASN A 98 -16.54 -5.59 -5.48
C ASN A 98 -15.45 -6.35 -6.24
N SER A 99 -14.77 -5.72 -7.20
CA SER A 99 -13.70 -6.36 -7.99
C SER A 99 -12.54 -5.43 -8.35
N HIS A 100 -12.45 -4.25 -7.75
CA HIS A 100 -11.38 -3.28 -8.02
C HIS A 100 -9.97 -3.84 -7.77
N SER A 101 -9.78 -4.75 -6.81
CA SER A 101 -8.50 -5.44 -6.58
C SER A 101 -8.11 -6.28 -7.81
N TYR A 102 -9.04 -7.12 -8.29
CA TYR A 102 -8.85 -7.89 -9.52
C TYR A 102 -8.64 -7.00 -10.75
N LEU A 103 -9.52 -6.02 -10.98
CA LEU A 103 -9.43 -5.13 -12.14
C LEU A 103 -8.15 -4.28 -12.12
N GLY A 104 -7.71 -3.85 -10.95
CA GLY A 104 -6.45 -3.12 -10.78
C GLY A 104 -5.25 -3.99 -11.11
N ALA A 105 -5.23 -5.23 -10.62
CA ALA A 105 -4.16 -6.18 -10.88
C ALA A 105 -4.06 -6.56 -12.37
N GLU A 106 -5.20 -6.78 -13.03
CA GLU A 106 -5.27 -7.02 -14.48
C GLU A 106 -4.80 -5.81 -15.28
N PHE A 107 -5.23 -4.60 -14.89
CA PHE A 107 -4.76 -3.36 -15.49
C PHE A 107 -3.23 -3.22 -15.39
N ILE A 108 -2.65 -3.49 -14.22
CA ILE A 108 -1.21 -3.46 -14.00
C ILE A 108 -0.46 -4.48 -14.90
N LYS A 109 -1.05 -5.64 -15.16
CA LYS A 109 -0.43 -6.70 -15.99
C LYS A 109 -0.48 -6.40 -17.48
N SER A 110 -1.60 -5.83 -17.94
CA SER A 110 -1.94 -5.70 -19.36
C SER A 110 -1.65 -4.33 -19.95
N ASP A 111 -1.62 -3.26 -19.15
CA ASP A 111 -1.34 -1.92 -19.66
C ASP A 111 0.14 -1.73 -19.99
N GLU A 112 0.43 -1.38 -21.25
CA GLU A 112 1.81 -1.26 -21.76
C GLU A 112 2.58 -0.12 -21.08
N LYS A 113 1.91 1.01 -20.78
CA LYS A 113 2.56 2.18 -20.16
C LYS A 113 2.92 1.87 -18.72
N VAL A 114 1.98 1.28 -17.96
CA VAL A 114 2.24 0.81 -16.60
C VAL A 114 3.33 -0.25 -16.59
N GLY A 115 3.30 -1.19 -17.54
CA GLY A 115 4.32 -2.22 -17.67
C GLY A 115 5.72 -1.66 -17.92
N LYS A 116 5.85 -0.64 -18.78
CA LYS A 116 7.12 0.07 -19.02
C LYS A 116 7.62 0.81 -17.78
N ILE A 117 6.74 1.46 -17.03
CA ILE A 117 7.11 2.17 -15.80
C ILE A 117 7.54 1.19 -14.71
N LEU A 118 6.75 0.14 -14.47
CA LEU A 118 7.01 -0.81 -13.39
C LEU A 118 8.17 -1.76 -13.69
N GLY A 119 8.46 -2.04 -14.97
CA GLY A 119 9.55 -2.92 -15.38
C GLY A 119 9.48 -4.29 -14.68
N SER A 120 10.57 -4.67 -14.02
CA SER A 120 10.67 -5.92 -13.25
C SER A 120 9.73 -6.01 -12.05
N TYR A 121 9.20 -4.89 -11.55
CA TYR A 121 8.28 -4.86 -10.41
C TYR A 121 6.84 -5.18 -10.79
N LYS A 122 6.50 -5.24 -12.08
CA LYS A 122 5.10 -5.34 -12.56
C LYS A 122 4.33 -6.48 -11.92
N ASP A 123 4.89 -7.69 -11.92
CA ASP A 123 4.21 -8.86 -11.36
C ASP A 123 4.09 -8.75 -9.84
N LEU A 124 5.13 -8.23 -9.18
CA LEU A 124 5.10 -7.99 -7.75
C LEU A 124 4.12 -6.88 -7.35
N VAL A 125 3.91 -5.86 -8.17
CA VAL A 125 2.92 -4.84 -7.89
C VAL A 125 1.51 -5.40 -8.14
N SER A 126 1.35 -6.22 -9.19
CA SER A 126 0.07 -6.85 -9.55
C SER A 126 -0.46 -7.78 -8.44
N ASP A 127 0.34 -8.70 -7.88
CA ASP A 127 -0.24 -9.57 -6.85
C ASP A 127 -0.51 -8.82 -5.54
N ILE A 128 0.26 -7.76 -5.22
CA ILE A 128 -0.07 -6.91 -4.05
C ILE A 128 -1.46 -6.31 -4.26
N VAL A 129 -1.72 -5.71 -5.42
CA VAL A 129 -3.03 -5.16 -5.74
C VAL A 129 -4.13 -6.24 -5.74
N MET A 130 -3.87 -7.42 -6.29
CA MET A 130 -4.83 -8.52 -6.32
C MET A 130 -5.24 -8.98 -4.91
N TYR A 131 -4.29 -9.10 -4.00
CA TYR A 131 -4.50 -9.77 -2.71
C TYR A 131 -4.56 -8.85 -1.50
N HIS A 132 -4.48 -7.52 -1.68
CA HIS A 132 -4.58 -6.57 -0.57
C HIS A 132 -5.95 -6.58 0.13
N LYS A 133 -7.00 -7.19 -0.45
CA LYS A 133 -8.28 -7.41 0.25
C LYS A 133 -8.45 -8.85 0.68
N GLU A 134 -8.70 -9.04 1.98
CA GLU A 134 -8.86 -10.36 2.60
C GLU A 134 -10.14 -11.10 2.13
N GLY A 135 -11.08 -10.42 1.43
CA GLY A 135 -12.40 -10.97 1.07
C GLY A 135 -12.52 -11.65 -0.30
N GLU A 136 -11.67 -11.36 -1.29
CA GLU A 136 -11.82 -11.97 -2.64
C GLU A 136 -11.32 -13.43 -2.71
N LYS A 137 -10.66 -13.90 -1.64
CA LYS A 137 -10.01 -15.21 -1.52
C LYS A 137 -10.96 -16.42 -1.55
N LYS A 138 -12.28 -16.23 -1.47
CA LYS A 138 -13.23 -17.36 -1.55
C LYS A 138 -13.65 -17.76 -2.97
N LYS A 139 -13.35 -16.98 -4.02
CA LYS A 139 -13.90 -17.25 -5.37
C LYS A 139 -12.93 -17.77 -6.44
N LYS A 140 -11.61 -17.62 -6.30
CA LYS A 140 -10.67 -18.14 -7.31
C LYS A 140 -9.40 -18.67 -6.64
N GLY A 141 -9.10 -19.95 -6.85
CA GLY A 141 -8.10 -20.77 -6.14
C GLY A 141 -6.62 -20.36 -6.27
N ASN A 142 -6.30 -19.11 -6.57
CA ASN A 142 -4.93 -18.66 -6.85
C ASN A 142 -4.10 -18.32 -5.60
N MET A 143 -4.71 -18.14 -4.43
CA MET A 143 -3.92 -17.93 -3.21
C MET A 143 -3.17 -19.18 -2.74
N LYS A 144 -3.62 -20.38 -3.13
CA LYS A 144 -2.85 -21.62 -2.91
C LYS A 144 -1.51 -21.58 -3.66
N VAL A 145 -1.39 -20.85 -4.77
CA VAL A 145 -0.15 -20.77 -5.56
C VAL A 145 0.88 -19.84 -4.91
N ILE A 146 0.45 -18.72 -4.30
CA ILE A 146 1.35 -17.87 -3.49
C ILE A 146 1.77 -18.59 -2.19
N ASN A 147 0.95 -19.55 -1.73
CA ASN A 147 1.20 -20.22 -0.47
C ASN A 147 2.44 -21.13 -0.49
N GLU A 148 2.87 -21.65 -1.63
CA GLU A 148 3.89 -22.72 -1.66
C GLU A 148 5.31 -22.25 -2.00
N LYS A 149 5.52 -21.00 -2.48
CA LYS A 149 6.85 -20.57 -2.98
C LYS A 149 7.42 -19.24 -2.48
N ASN A 150 6.71 -18.38 -1.74
CA ASN A 150 7.33 -17.14 -1.22
C ASN A 150 6.70 -16.63 0.09
N SER A 151 7.34 -16.92 1.22
CA SER A 151 6.94 -16.40 2.54
C SER A 151 7.01 -14.87 2.61
N MET A 152 8.02 -14.27 2.00
CA MET A 152 8.19 -12.80 1.93
C MET A 152 7.05 -12.12 1.19
N ARG A 153 6.56 -12.73 0.11
CA ARG A 153 5.43 -12.20 -0.67
C ARG A 153 4.16 -12.02 0.16
N ARG A 154 3.91 -12.94 1.09
CA ARG A 154 2.77 -12.84 2.01
C ARG A 154 2.93 -11.68 2.99
N ILE A 155 4.17 -11.42 3.43
CA ILE A 155 4.49 -10.32 4.33
C ILE A 155 4.24 -8.97 3.62
N GLU A 156 4.69 -8.81 2.37
CA GLU A 156 4.43 -7.58 1.58
C GLU A 156 2.93 -7.30 1.44
N ILE A 157 2.15 -8.30 1.02
CA ILE A 157 0.69 -8.20 0.90
C ILE A 157 0.06 -7.85 2.27
N ARG A 158 0.59 -8.41 3.36
CA ARG A 158 0.12 -8.16 4.72
C ARG A 158 0.40 -6.73 5.17
N ILE A 159 1.58 -6.21 4.86
CA ILE A 159 1.95 -4.82 5.15
C ILE A 159 0.94 -3.86 4.49
N VAL A 160 0.60 -4.08 3.23
CA VAL A 160 -0.37 -3.24 2.52
C VAL A 160 -1.79 -3.39 3.09
N GLN A 161 -2.20 -4.61 3.46
CA GLN A 161 -3.47 -4.85 4.17
C GLN A 161 -3.57 -4.07 5.48
N ASP A 162 -2.51 -4.12 6.29
CA ASP A 162 -2.49 -3.45 7.58
C ASP A 162 -2.46 -1.93 7.38
N ALA A 163 -1.67 -1.44 6.43
CA ALA A 163 -1.63 -0.01 6.06
C ALA A 163 -2.98 0.53 5.57
N ASP A 164 -3.73 -0.22 4.74
CA ASP A 164 -5.06 0.15 4.24
C ASP A 164 -6.08 0.25 5.39
N LYS A 165 -6.04 -0.71 6.32
CA LYS A 165 -6.86 -0.67 7.53
C LYS A 165 -6.53 0.54 8.38
N ILE A 166 -5.25 0.78 8.68
CA ILE A 166 -4.79 1.92 9.49
C ILE A 166 -5.22 3.25 8.86
N SER A 167 -5.05 3.41 7.55
CA SER A 167 -5.48 4.61 6.81
C SER A 167 -6.99 4.84 6.93
N SER A 168 -7.79 3.77 6.86
CA SER A 168 -9.25 3.83 6.99
C SER A 168 -9.69 4.24 8.40
N ILE A 169 -9.04 3.69 9.44
CA ILE A 169 -9.31 4.03 10.85
C ILE A 169 -8.95 5.48 11.14
N TYR A 170 -7.81 5.95 10.64
CA TYR A 170 -7.40 7.35 10.78
C TYR A 170 -8.44 8.33 10.21
N LYS A 171 -9.11 7.95 9.10
CA LYS A 171 -10.18 8.75 8.50
C LYS A 171 -11.43 8.82 9.38
N GLU A 172 -11.71 7.81 10.19
CA GLU A 172 -12.91 7.70 11.02
C GLU A 172 -12.79 8.36 12.40
N ASN A 173 -11.65 9.01 12.72
CA ASN A 173 -11.38 9.60 14.05
C ASN A 173 -11.56 8.61 15.22
N LYS A 174 -11.46 7.31 14.95
CA LYS A 174 -11.46 6.28 15.99
C LYS A 174 -10.13 6.32 16.75
N ASN A 175 -10.09 5.66 17.91
CA ASN A 175 -8.86 5.46 18.67
C ASN A 175 -7.89 4.57 17.88
N ILE A 176 -7.15 5.19 16.96
CA ILE A 176 -6.16 4.58 16.05
C ILE A 176 -5.21 3.67 16.83
N GLU A 177 -4.93 4.01 18.09
CA GLU A 177 -3.98 3.33 18.97
C GLU A 177 -4.44 1.93 19.39
N GLU A 178 -5.72 1.75 19.70
CA GLU A 178 -6.28 0.46 20.14
C GLU A 178 -6.49 -0.50 18.97
N GLU A 179 -6.91 -0.01 17.81
CA GLU A 179 -7.10 -0.86 16.63
C GLU A 179 -5.78 -1.19 15.93
N MET A 180 -4.82 -0.26 15.85
CA MET A 180 -3.45 -0.59 15.42
C MET A 180 -2.87 -1.70 16.31
N PHE A 181 -3.10 -1.63 17.62
CA PHE A 181 -2.66 -2.68 18.54
C PHE A 181 -3.33 -4.02 18.29
N SER A 182 -4.65 -4.02 18.10
CA SER A 182 -5.44 -5.23 17.87
C SER A 182 -5.06 -5.94 16.57
N ILE A 183 -4.87 -5.18 15.48
CA ILE A 183 -4.44 -5.71 14.17
C ILE A 183 -3.05 -6.35 14.28
N LEU A 184 -2.11 -5.67 14.94
CA LEU A 184 -0.72 -6.13 15.04
C LEU A 184 -0.56 -7.29 16.04
N ASN A 185 -1.30 -7.30 17.17
CA ASN A 185 -1.27 -8.38 18.17
C ASN A 185 -2.05 -9.63 17.75
N GLY A 186 -3.24 -9.48 17.15
CA GLY A 186 -4.08 -10.60 16.73
C GLY A 186 -3.45 -11.50 15.65
N ARG A 187 -2.25 -11.12 15.19
CA ARG A 187 -1.51 -11.77 14.11
C ARG A 187 -0.16 -12.36 14.58
N GLY A 188 0.12 -12.37 15.89
CA GLY A 188 1.25 -13.10 16.48
C GLY A 188 2.61 -12.43 16.38
N LEU A 189 2.66 -11.14 16.02
CA LEU A 189 3.89 -10.37 15.95
C LEU A 189 4.08 -9.62 17.28
N ASN A 190 5.09 -9.98 18.07
CA ASN A 190 5.31 -9.41 19.39
C ASN A 190 5.94 -7.99 19.26
N PHE A 191 5.09 -6.97 19.19
CA PHE A 191 5.41 -5.60 18.75
C PHE A 191 5.48 -4.53 19.86
N LYS A 192 5.60 -4.91 21.14
CA LYS A 192 5.37 -3.97 22.25
C LYS A 192 6.16 -2.64 22.16
N GLU A 193 7.39 -2.66 21.64
CA GLU A 193 8.24 -1.47 21.49
C GLU A 193 8.03 -0.72 20.16
N SER A 194 7.99 -1.43 19.02
CA SER A 194 7.67 -0.84 17.70
C SER A 194 6.28 -0.19 17.67
N LYS A 195 5.33 -0.71 18.44
CA LYS A 195 3.96 -0.20 18.61
C LYS A 195 3.93 1.26 19.08
N LYS A 196 4.75 1.61 20.07
CA LYS A 196 4.81 2.99 20.62
C LYS A 196 5.43 3.95 19.59
N TYR A 197 6.40 3.46 18.81
CA TYR A 197 7.11 4.24 17.81
C TYR A 197 6.26 4.48 16.53
N LEU A 198 5.62 3.44 15.98
CA LEU A 198 4.66 3.54 14.86
C LEU A 198 3.51 4.50 15.22
N ARG A 199 2.98 4.42 16.45
CA ARG A 199 1.95 5.34 16.98
C ARG A 199 2.41 6.80 16.90
N LEU A 200 3.56 7.14 17.48
CA LEU A 200 4.06 8.52 17.53
C LEU A 200 4.43 9.04 16.14
N LYS A 201 4.99 8.19 15.29
CA LYS A 201 5.46 8.58 13.96
C LYS A 201 4.31 8.71 12.95
N VAL A 202 3.36 7.77 12.92
CA VAL A 202 2.19 7.84 12.03
C VAL A 202 1.27 8.99 12.43
N CYS A 203 0.93 9.17 13.72
CA CYS A 203 0.09 10.30 14.13
C CYS A 203 0.77 11.65 13.85
N SER A 204 2.06 11.82 14.21
CA SER A 204 2.78 13.08 13.94
C SER A 204 2.96 13.39 12.45
N MET A 205 2.91 12.40 11.56
CA MET A 205 2.98 12.60 10.11
C MET A 205 1.63 12.93 9.49
N LEU A 206 0.54 12.41 10.04
CA LEU A 206 -0.80 12.66 9.53
C LEU A 206 -1.43 13.96 10.08
N ASP A 207 -0.88 14.47 11.18
CA ASP A 207 -1.32 15.71 11.85
C ASP A 207 -0.49 16.96 11.46
N LYS A 208 0.57 16.80 10.66
CA LYS A 208 1.20 17.91 9.91
C LYS A 208 0.26 18.44 8.84
#